data_AF-A0AAE8J1A2-F1
#
_entry.id   AF-A0AAE8J1A2-F1
#
_cell.length_a   1.000
_cell.length_b   1.000
_cell.length_c   1.000
_cell.angle_alpha   90.00
_cell.angle_beta   90.00
_cell.angle_gamma   90.00
#
_symmetry.space_group_name_H-M   'P 1'
#
loop_
_entity.id
_entity.type
_entity.pdbx_description
1 polymer ?
#
loop_
_entity_poly.entity_id
_entity_poly.type
_entity_poly.pdbx_seq_one_letter_code
_entity_poly.pdbx_strand_id
1 'polypeptide(L)'
;MSSETMSLREAGPDDLPKLLELYQALNPSDPQLTAQEASTVFAAMLGQPGLTVFFAMEDQEPVATATLLVIPNLTRAARPYAFIENVVTLETRRSRGYGRAVVRHAIETAFAANCYKVMLLTGRQRPEVHAFYESCGFIQNKTGFQIRRD
;
A
#
# COMPACT_ATOMS: atom_id res chain seq x y z
N MET A 1 -25.03 -6.87 -18.33
CA MET A 1 -23.71 -6.34 -17.96
C MET A 1 -23.56 -6.58 -16.48
N SER A 2 -22.74 -7.55 -16.09
CA SER A 2 -22.48 -7.85 -14.69
C SER A 2 -21.85 -6.62 -14.05
N SER A 3 -22.45 -6.09 -12.98
CA SER A 3 -21.84 -5.03 -12.20
C SER A 3 -20.58 -5.59 -11.54
N GLU A 4 -19.40 -5.18 -12.02
CA GLU A 4 -18.13 -5.50 -11.37
C GLU A 4 -18.19 -5.01 -9.93
N THR A 5 -17.99 -5.92 -8.97
CA THR A 5 -18.11 -5.57 -7.56
C THR A 5 -16.72 -5.30 -7.00
N MET A 6 -16.41 -4.04 -6.74
CA MET A 6 -15.19 -3.66 -6.04
C MET A 6 -15.34 -3.96 -4.55
N SER A 7 -14.38 -4.69 -3.98
CA SER A 7 -14.28 -4.90 -2.53
C SER A 7 -12.87 -4.63 -2.00
N LEU A 8 -12.73 -4.48 -0.69
CA LEU A 8 -11.47 -4.22 0.00
C LEU A 8 -11.29 -5.26 1.11
N ARG A 9 -10.08 -5.80 1.26
CA ARG A 9 -9.75 -6.72 2.35
C ARG A 9 -8.27 -6.71 2.68
N GLU A 10 -7.93 -7.25 3.84
CA GLU A 10 -6.55 -7.56 4.23
C GLU A 10 -6.03 -8.76 3.46
N ALA A 11 -4.72 -8.76 3.20
CA ALA A 11 -4.00 -9.92 2.68
C ALA A 11 -3.88 -11.01 3.75
N GLY A 12 -4.08 -12.27 3.36
CA GLY A 12 -3.83 -13.45 4.16
C GLY A 12 -2.69 -14.30 3.60
N PRO A 13 -2.35 -15.43 4.26
CA PRO A 13 -1.23 -16.30 3.86
C PRO A 13 -1.27 -16.79 2.40
N ASP A 14 -2.47 -17.04 1.89
CA ASP A 14 -2.67 -17.58 0.53
C ASP A 14 -2.52 -16.52 -0.58
N ASP A 15 -2.40 -15.24 -0.22
CA ASP A 15 -2.29 -14.15 -1.20
C ASP A 15 -0.88 -13.88 -1.71
N LEU A 16 0.13 -14.59 -1.18
CA LEU A 16 1.52 -14.36 -1.54
C LEU A 16 1.76 -14.34 -3.06
N PRO A 17 1.26 -15.30 -3.86
CA PRO A 17 1.51 -15.29 -5.30
C PRO A 17 0.99 -14.02 -5.98
N LYS A 18 -0.19 -13.54 -5.54
CA LYS A 18 -0.81 -12.36 -6.13
C LYS A 18 -0.15 -11.06 -5.68
N LEU A 19 0.32 -11.00 -4.44
CA LEU A 19 1.11 -9.88 -3.96
C LEU A 19 2.42 -9.74 -4.74
N LEU A 20 3.10 -10.86 -5.04
CA LEU A 20 4.31 -10.86 -5.85
C LEU A 20 4.05 -10.37 -7.28
N GLU A 21 2.94 -10.77 -7.90
CA GLU A 21 2.55 -10.24 -9.23
C GLU A 21 2.38 -8.71 -9.21
N LEU A 22 1.69 -8.19 -8.20
CA LEU A 22 1.51 -6.75 -8.02
C LEU A 22 2.84 -6.04 -7.81
N TYR A 23 3.74 -6.59 -6.99
CA TYR A 23 5.07 -6.00 -6.76
C TYR A 23 5.97 -6.08 -8.00
N GLN A 24 5.88 -7.13 -8.81
CA GLN A 24 6.56 -7.17 -10.10
C GLN A 24 6.06 -6.06 -11.03
N ALA A 25 4.76 -5.76 -11.01
CA ALA A 25 4.20 -4.63 -11.77
C ALA A 25 4.64 -3.26 -11.22
N LEU A 26 4.96 -3.18 -9.91
CA LEU A 26 5.50 -1.97 -9.28
C LEU A 26 6.96 -1.72 -9.70
N ASN A 27 7.79 -2.76 -9.62
CA ASN A 27 9.22 -2.75 -9.90
C ASN A 27 9.62 -3.90 -10.84
N PRO A 28 9.48 -3.73 -12.17
CA PRO A 28 9.77 -4.80 -13.13
C PRO A 28 11.23 -5.29 -13.14
N SER A 29 12.15 -4.51 -12.57
CA SER A 29 13.57 -4.81 -12.49
C SER A 29 13.99 -5.58 -11.23
N ASP A 30 13.08 -5.75 -10.26
CA ASP A 30 13.40 -6.49 -9.04
C ASP A 30 13.62 -7.98 -9.35
N PRO A 31 14.58 -8.63 -8.66
CA PRO A 31 14.83 -10.05 -8.85
C PRO A 31 13.64 -10.88 -8.40
N GLN A 32 13.41 -12.01 -9.07
CA GLN A 32 12.41 -12.99 -8.64
C GLN A 32 12.87 -13.63 -7.34
N LEU A 33 12.03 -13.55 -6.30
CA LEU A 33 12.26 -14.24 -5.04
C LEU A 33 12.04 -15.75 -5.20
N THR A 34 12.80 -16.56 -4.48
CA THR A 34 12.42 -17.97 -4.33
C THR A 34 11.13 -18.09 -3.51
N ALA A 35 10.35 -19.15 -3.72
CA ALA A 35 9.12 -19.38 -2.95
C ALA A 35 9.38 -19.43 -1.43
N GLN A 36 10.54 -19.96 -1.02
CA GLN A 36 10.94 -20.04 0.38
C GLN A 36 11.25 -18.67 0.98
N GLU A 37 12.02 -17.83 0.27
CA GLU A 37 12.33 -16.47 0.75
C GLU A 37 11.06 -15.63 0.85
N ALA A 38 10.22 -15.67 -0.18
CA ALA A 38 8.98 -14.91 -0.24
C ALA A 38 8.02 -15.32 0.87
N SER A 39 7.82 -16.62 1.11
CA SER A 39 6.94 -17.11 2.18
C SER A 39 7.46 -16.75 3.58
N THR A 40 8.77 -16.84 3.81
CA THR A 40 9.38 -16.49 5.10
C THR A 40 9.17 -15.02 5.44
N VAL A 41 9.44 -14.12 4.48
CA VAL A 41 9.27 -12.68 4.68
C VAL A 41 7.80 -12.30 4.79
N PHE A 42 6.92 -12.89 3.97
CA PHE A 42 5.50 -12.57 4.01
C PHE A 42 4.84 -13.02 5.31
N ALA A 43 5.22 -14.20 5.85
CA ALA A 43 4.78 -14.61 7.18
C ALA A 43 5.21 -13.62 8.27
N ALA A 44 6.45 -13.10 8.18
CA ALA A 44 6.93 -12.07 9.09
C ALA A 44 6.15 -10.75 8.94
N MET A 45 5.79 -10.35 7.71
CA MET A 45 4.94 -9.18 7.46
C MET A 45 3.55 -9.36 8.09
N LEU A 46 2.89 -10.50 7.86
CA LEU A 46 1.56 -10.78 8.42
C LEU A 46 1.57 -10.81 9.96
N GLY A 47 2.69 -11.19 10.57
CA GLY A 47 2.87 -11.20 12.02
C GLY A 47 3.36 -9.87 12.62
N GLN A 48 3.74 -8.88 11.81
CA GLN A 48 4.35 -7.64 12.29
C GLN A 48 3.30 -6.68 12.89
N PRO A 49 3.39 -6.34 14.19
CA PRO A 49 2.44 -5.40 14.79
C PRO A 49 2.44 -4.05 14.08
N GLY A 50 1.25 -3.58 13.70
CA GLY A 50 1.04 -2.32 13.01
C GLY A 50 1.24 -2.38 11.48
N LEU A 51 1.63 -3.52 10.90
CA LEU A 51 1.70 -3.71 9.46
C LEU A 51 0.43 -4.38 8.95
N THR A 52 -0.21 -3.78 7.94
CA THR A 52 -1.33 -4.41 7.24
C THR A 52 -1.17 -4.21 5.73
N VAL A 53 -1.28 -5.29 4.96
CA VAL A 53 -1.32 -5.22 3.49
C VAL A 53 -2.79 -5.26 3.08
N PHE A 54 -3.26 -4.24 2.36
CA PHE A 54 -4.63 -4.20 1.85
C PHE A 54 -4.68 -4.48 0.37
N PHE A 55 -5.73 -5.16 -0.08
CA PHE A 55 -6.08 -5.30 -1.48
C PHE A 55 -7.36 -4.54 -1.82
N ALA A 56 -7.39 -3.95 -3.01
CA ALA A 56 -8.63 -3.73 -3.73
C ALA A 56 -8.85 -4.88 -4.72
N MET A 57 -10.06 -5.43 -4.68
CA MET A 57 -10.49 -6.58 -5.45
C MET A 57 -11.38 -6.13 -6.59
N GLU A 58 -11.20 -6.74 -7.76
CA GLU A 58 -12.21 -6.82 -8.81
C GLU A 58 -12.79 -8.23 -8.77
N ASP A 59 -14.05 -8.35 -8.33
CA ASP A 59 -14.66 -9.63 -7.99
C ASP A 59 -13.82 -10.40 -6.94
N GLN A 60 -13.14 -11.48 -7.35
CA GLN A 60 -12.27 -12.28 -6.48
C GLN A 60 -10.77 -12.02 -6.69
N GLU A 61 -10.42 -11.11 -7.60
CA GLU A 61 -9.03 -10.89 -8.01
C GLU A 61 -8.44 -9.62 -7.38
N PRO A 62 -7.32 -9.70 -6.64
CA PRO A 62 -6.58 -8.53 -6.20
C PRO A 62 -5.99 -7.75 -7.39
N VAL A 63 -6.38 -6.49 -7.56
CA VAL A 63 -5.97 -5.65 -8.69
C VAL A 63 -5.18 -4.40 -8.28
N ALA A 64 -5.20 -4.05 -6.99
CA ALA A 64 -4.36 -3.03 -6.41
C ALA A 64 -4.00 -3.38 -4.95
N THR A 65 -2.87 -2.86 -4.47
CA THR A 65 -2.44 -3.02 -3.08
C THR A 65 -1.87 -1.73 -2.51
N ALA A 66 -1.91 -1.61 -1.18
CA ALA A 66 -1.17 -0.65 -0.39
C ALA A 66 -0.81 -1.26 0.97
N THR A 67 0.40 -1.01 1.46
CA THR A 67 0.84 -1.46 2.78
C THR A 67 0.76 -0.31 3.77
N LEU A 68 -0.01 -0.49 4.84
CA LEU A 68 -0.09 0.43 5.98
C LEU A 68 0.91 0.02 7.07
N LEU A 69 1.62 1.00 7.63
CA LEU A 69 2.52 0.85 8.76
C LEU A 69 2.13 1.84 9.87
N VAL A 70 1.50 1.36 10.94
CA VAL A 70 1.17 2.15 12.14
C VAL A 70 2.31 2.04 13.15
N ILE A 71 2.86 3.18 13.57
CA ILE A 71 4.06 3.24 14.41
C ILE A 71 3.73 3.91 15.74
N PRO A 72 4.01 3.27 16.89
CA PRO A 72 3.84 3.88 18.21
C PRO A 72 4.79 5.07 18.39
N ASN A 73 4.35 6.07 19.14
CA ASN A 73 5.04 7.36 19.21
C ASN A 73 4.71 8.07 20.52
N LEU A 74 5.66 8.82 21.08
CA LEU A 74 5.48 9.63 22.30
C LEU A 74 5.08 11.08 22.01
N THR A 75 5.42 11.60 20.82
CA THR A 75 5.09 12.98 20.46
C THR A 75 3.58 13.14 20.23
N ARG A 76 3.08 14.39 20.18
CA ARG A 76 1.67 14.68 19.86
C ARG A 76 0.68 13.92 20.76
N ALA A 77 0.92 13.99 22.07
CA ALA A 77 0.13 13.31 23.10
C ALA A 77 0.11 11.78 22.95
N ALA A 78 1.29 11.19 22.69
CA ALA A 78 1.47 9.75 22.52
C ALA A 78 0.60 9.10 21.43
N ARG A 79 0.15 9.89 20.44
CA ARG A 79 -0.63 9.37 19.31
C ARG A 79 0.31 8.73 18.27
N PRO A 80 -0.03 7.56 17.71
CA PRO A 80 0.77 6.95 16.66
C PRO A 80 0.79 7.82 15.39
N TYR A 81 1.66 7.48 14.45
CA TYR A 81 1.61 7.97 13.08
C TYR A 81 1.75 6.81 12.12
N ALA A 82 1.36 7.00 10.86
CA ALA A 82 1.44 5.94 9.87
C ALA A 82 2.22 6.31 8.61
N PHE A 83 2.72 5.29 7.94
CA PHE A 83 3.18 5.35 6.56
C PHE A 83 2.31 4.47 5.66
N ILE A 84 2.18 4.87 4.39
CA ILE A 84 1.67 4.01 3.32
C ILE A 84 2.82 3.76 2.34
N GLU A 85 3.07 2.49 2.04
CA GLU A 85 4.14 2.01 1.17
C GLU A 85 3.63 1.04 0.10
N ASN A 86 4.48 0.80 -0.91
CA ASN A 86 4.26 -0.22 -1.95
C ASN A 86 2.90 -0.16 -2.66
N VAL A 87 2.43 1.07 -2.94
CA VAL A 87 1.16 1.29 -3.65
C VAL A 87 1.30 0.92 -5.12
N VAL A 88 0.47 -0.01 -5.59
CA VAL A 88 0.43 -0.40 -7.00
C VAL A 88 -0.97 -0.77 -7.45
N THR A 89 -1.27 -0.51 -8.72
CA THR A 89 -2.48 -0.97 -9.42
C THR A 89 -2.03 -1.58 -10.75
N LEU A 90 -2.55 -2.77 -11.07
CA LEU A 90 -2.28 -3.45 -12.34
C LEU A 90 -2.58 -2.50 -13.51
N GLU A 91 -1.70 -2.48 -14.50
CA GLU A 91 -1.80 -1.54 -15.63
C GLU A 91 -3.14 -1.65 -16.37
N THR A 92 -3.60 -2.88 -16.59
CA THR A 92 -4.89 -3.21 -17.22
C THR A 92 -6.11 -2.83 -16.37
N ARG A 93 -5.91 -2.30 -15.16
CA ARG A 93 -6.94 -1.92 -14.17
C ARG A 93 -6.77 -0.49 -13.65
N ARG A 94 -5.85 0.29 -14.21
CA ARG A 94 -5.65 1.70 -13.84
C ARG A 94 -6.85 2.56 -14.27
N SER A 95 -6.97 3.73 -13.64
CA SER A 95 -8.04 4.71 -13.90
C SER A 95 -9.47 4.23 -13.63
N ARG A 96 -9.62 3.15 -12.84
CA ARG A 96 -10.92 2.57 -12.44
C ARG A 96 -11.27 2.73 -10.96
N GLY A 97 -10.40 3.40 -10.20
CA GLY A 97 -10.65 3.74 -8.78
C GLY A 97 -10.01 2.81 -7.76
N TYR A 98 -9.55 1.60 -8.13
CA TYR A 98 -8.98 0.61 -7.20
C TYR A 98 -7.82 1.14 -6.35
N GLY A 99 -6.82 1.79 -6.97
CA GLY A 99 -5.71 2.40 -6.25
C GLY A 99 -6.14 3.47 -5.26
N ARG A 100 -7.15 4.28 -5.63
CA ARG A 100 -7.70 5.31 -4.74
C ARG A 100 -8.46 4.68 -3.58
N ALA A 101 -9.24 3.63 -3.85
CA ALA A 101 -10.00 2.92 -2.84
C ALA A 101 -9.07 2.30 -1.78
N VAL A 102 -8.03 1.57 -2.18
CA VAL A 102 -7.10 0.92 -1.24
C VAL A 102 -6.27 1.92 -0.42
N VAL A 103 -5.82 3.02 -1.03
CA VAL A 103 -5.07 4.07 -0.32
C VAL A 103 -5.97 4.80 0.68
N ARG A 104 -7.21 5.17 0.30
CA ARG A 104 -8.14 5.82 1.22
C ARG A 104 -8.53 4.91 2.37
N HIS A 105 -8.75 3.62 2.09
CA HIS A 105 -9.00 2.64 3.13
C HIS A 105 -7.85 2.56 4.13
N ALA A 106 -6.60 2.50 3.66
CA ALA A 106 -5.42 2.52 4.53
C ALA A 106 -5.34 3.81 5.38
N ILE A 107 -5.69 4.98 4.81
CA ILE A 107 -5.75 6.25 5.55
C ILE A 107 -6.83 6.20 6.65
N GLU A 108 -8.02 5.74 6.30
CA GLU A 108 -9.16 5.62 7.23
C GLU A 108 -8.82 4.66 8.37
N THR A 109 -8.22 3.51 8.08
CA THR A 109 -7.74 2.54 9.08
C THR A 109 -6.68 3.16 10.00
N ALA A 110 -5.72 3.92 9.45
CA ALA A 110 -4.72 4.61 10.26
C ALA A 110 -5.36 5.62 11.23
N PHE A 111 -6.34 6.39 10.78
CA PHE A 111 -7.04 7.36 11.62
C PHE A 111 -7.95 6.69 12.65
N ALA A 112 -8.58 5.56 12.32
CA ALA A 112 -9.32 4.74 13.28
C ALA A 112 -8.39 4.20 14.39
N ALA A 113 -7.13 3.91 14.06
CA ALA A 113 -6.08 3.58 15.03
C ALA A 113 -5.51 4.82 15.78
N ASN A 114 -6.22 5.96 15.75
CA ASN A 114 -5.84 7.22 16.39
C ASN A 114 -4.53 7.85 15.88
N CYS A 115 -4.06 7.48 14.68
CA CYS A 115 -2.89 8.14 14.09
C CYS A 115 -3.14 9.64 13.96
N TYR A 116 -2.18 10.48 14.35
CA TYR A 116 -2.31 11.93 14.18
C TYR A 116 -1.99 12.41 12.75
N LYS A 117 -1.28 11.57 11.97
CA LYS A 117 -0.97 11.81 10.55
C LYS A 117 -0.67 10.49 9.83
N VAL A 118 -0.82 10.51 8.51
CA VAL A 118 -0.36 9.48 7.57
C VAL A 118 0.61 10.13 6.59
N MET A 119 1.71 9.46 6.29
CA MET A 119 2.76 9.95 5.39
C MET A 119 2.99 8.94 4.26
N LEU A 120 3.49 9.45 3.13
CA LEU A 120 3.93 8.64 2.00
C LEU A 120 5.09 9.35 1.33
N LEU A 121 6.06 8.59 0.82
CA LEU A 121 7.10 9.07 -0.08
C LEU A 121 6.95 8.35 -1.42
N THR A 122 7.10 9.09 -2.52
CA THR A 122 7.14 8.50 -3.86
C THR A 122 8.35 9.00 -4.61
N GLY A 123 9.10 8.09 -5.22
CA GLY A 123 10.20 8.43 -6.14
C GLY A 123 9.72 8.76 -7.56
N ARG A 124 8.40 8.67 -7.83
CA ARG A 124 7.84 8.95 -9.15
C ARG A 124 7.80 10.47 -9.36
N GLN A 125 8.41 10.92 -10.45
CA GLN A 125 8.46 12.33 -10.87
C GLN A 125 7.25 12.72 -11.75
N ARG A 126 6.36 11.77 -12.03
CA ARG A 126 5.25 11.96 -12.96
C ARG A 126 4.11 12.74 -12.30
N PRO A 127 3.67 13.89 -12.85
CA PRO A 127 2.62 14.72 -12.26
C PRO A 127 1.30 13.97 -11.99
N GLU A 128 0.94 13.01 -12.84
CA GLU A 128 -0.27 12.21 -12.66
C GLU A 128 -0.23 11.34 -11.41
N VAL A 129 0.96 10.94 -10.94
CA VAL A 129 1.14 10.19 -9.69
C VAL A 129 0.95 11.12 -8.49
N HIS A 130 1.38 12.38 -8.57
CA HIS A 130 1.17 13.35 -7.51
C HIS A 130 -0.31 13.72 -7.40
N ALA A 131 -0.95 14.00 -8.53
CA ALA A 131 -2.40 14.25 -8.60
C ALA A 131 -3.21 13.05 -8.08
N PHE A 132 -2.74 11.82 -8.31
CA PHE A 132 -3.34 10.62 -7.72
C PHE A 132 -3.32 10.66 -6.19
N TYR A 133 -2.16 10.95 -5.56
CA TYR A 133 -2.07 11.02 -4.10
C TYR A 133 -2.86 12.20 -3.52
N GLU A 134 -2.87 13.35 -4.18
CA GLU A 134 -3.72 14.49 -3.81
C GLU A 134 -5.20 14.11 -3.84
N SER A 135 -5.63 13.36 -4.85
CA SER A 135 -7.01 12.85 -4.95
C SER A 135 -7.40 11.85 -3.86
N CYS A 136 -6.41 11.28 -3.16
CA CYS A 136 -6.61 10.43 -1.99
C CYS A 136 -6.70 11.23 -0.68
N GLY A 137 -6.42 12.54 -0.71
CA GLY A 137 -6.44 13.43 0.46
C GLY A 137 -5.05 13.80 1.02
N PHE A 138 -3.97 13.40 0.35
CA PHE A 138 -2.63 13.87 0.71
C PHE A 138 -2.42 15.33 0.31
N ILE A 139 -1.55 16.03 1.04
CA ILE A 139 -1.11 17.39 0.71
C ILE A 139 0.41 17.34 0.58
N GLN A 140 0.96 17.79 -0.55
CA GLN A 140 2.39 17.84 -0.81
C GLN A 140 3.05 19.02 -0.05
N ASN A 141 3.14 18.90 1.28
CA ASN A 141 3.67 19.94 2.18
C ASN A 141 4.85 19.45 3.05
N LYS A 142 5.51 18.38 2.62
CA LYS A 142 6.71 17.80 3.24
C LYS A 142 7.77 17.55 2.17
N THR A 143 9.05 17.65 2.58
CA THR A 143 10.21 17.35 1.75
C THR A 143 10.76 15.97 2.14
N GLY A 144 10.89 15.08 1.16
CA GLY A 144 11.46 13.74 1.35
C GLY A 144 12.97 13.73 1.20
N PHE A 145 13.64 12.88 2.00
CA PHE A 145 15.08 12.60 1.89
C PHE A 145 15.28 11.08 1.87
N GLN A 146 16.24 10.61 1.08
CA GLN A 146 16.57 9.19 0.97
C GLN A 146 18.10 9.01 0.90
N ILE A 147 18.59 7.95 1.54
CA ILE A 147 19.95 7.41 1.35
C ILE A 147 19.81 5.92 1.01
N ARG A 148 20.63 5.42 0.08
CA ARG A 148 20.65 4.01 -0.34
C ARG A 148 22.07 3.47 -0.20
N ARG A 149 22.18 2.17 0.09
CA ARG A 149 23.42 1.41 -0.04
C ARG A 149 23.26 0.50 -1.25
N ASP A 150 24.20 0.60 -2.18
CA ASP A 150 24.28 -0.26 -3.36
C ASP A 150 24.62 -1.71 -2.97
#